data_AF-A0A7X9HQP5-F1
#
_entry.id   AF-A0A7X9HQP5-F1
#
_cell.length_a   1.000
_cell.length_b   1.000
_cell.length_c   1.000
_cell.angle_alpha   90.00
_cell.angle_beta   90.00
_cell.angle_gamma   90.00
#
_symmetry.space_group_name_H-M   'P 1'
#
loop_
_entity.id
_entity.type
_entity.pdbx_description
1 polymer ?
#
loop_
_entity_poly.entity_id
_entity_poly.type
_entity_poly.pdbx_seq_one_letter_code
_entity_poly.pdbx_strand_id
1 'polypeptide(L)'
;LLESIHMALEKFLLEISQISKSELIQNILLKILMQSKSASLTSVVCSVVLANPDKFYDVALILFKTIELFPIDAIRCSGEFHTKSLYGIGYGMDKIRDILYTDERLKTCEDKHRNSSLESLFLNYQFFGVKGFTEEQNTEFIGKLYDIIDQYKLNTLISKTYGILLARMDRRNLIPKVSRHDDNHLRIEFTPKELSDEHKKESEEALNQYQEIFKYSSLRIWADFLIGARNQTKTAKQEEYDSNPLLALSETKQLVEELKSGRNGKGMFDYSIPAFSCSKLLLEHKEKLSKEDKKFCKEIVLATISNLFTDDYDYQISDGVEASVHAISVLVNEYPEETEDYVSIMVLALLDETPIGQYKRICDYVIESIHKSKLWEQNPKVARSILFGYAKLKPIYKNIVAEKRKEIGWGRISKKSILEELEKIKPDFTFESISFDINDITSLDIHAQEIVLQLIPSDTKDKIHIEIYEKSLPLLAFQLLKDRRSYIDDDSGDDSNIYLLRLHIFKNFAYFILQRE
;
A
#
# COMPACT_ATOMS: atom_id res chain seq x y z
N LEU A 1 -5.16 -3.49 -22.89
CA LEU A 1 -5.30 -3.14 -24.33
C LEU A 1 -6.29 -2.00 -24.54
N LEU A 2 -7.55 -2.12 -24.10
CA LEU A 2 -8.57 -1.09 -24.31
C LEU A 2 -8.17 0.29 -23.74
N GLU A 3 -7.62 0.33 -22.52
CA GLU A 3 -7.08 1.57 -21.93
C GLU A 3 -6.03 2.24 -22.82
N SER A 4 -5.06 1.46 -23.33
CA SER A 4 -4.04 1.98 -24.24
C SER A 4 -4.61 2.53 -25.54
N ILE A 5 -5.66 1.91 -26.08
CA ILE A 5 -6.35 2.39 -27.28
C ILE A 5 -7.04 3.73 -26.99
N HIS A 6 -7.73 3.85 -25.86
CA HIS A 6 -8.42 5.09 -25.49
C HIS A 6 -7.43 6.22 -25.16
N MET A 7 -6.34 5.94 -24.46
CA MET A 7 -5.28 6.92 -24.21
C MET A 7 -4.65 7.42 -25.52
N ALA A 8 -4.39 6.52 -26.47
CA ALA A 8 -3.86 6.90 -27.78
C ALA A 8 -4.85 7.79 -28.56
N LEU A 9 -6.15 7.44 -28.55
CA LEU A 9 -7.18 8.25 -29.18
C LEU A 9 -7.32 9.63 -28.53
N GLU A 10 -7.36 9.68 -27.20
CA GLU A 10 -7.42 10.92 -26.42
C GLU A 10 -6.23 11.82 -26.74
N LYS A 11 -5.01 11.29 -26.66
CA LYS A 11 -3.79 12.03 -27.01
C LYS A 11 -3.83 12.58 -28.43
N PHE A 12 -4.21 11.74 -29.40
CA PHE A 12 -4.36 12.17 -30.79
C PHE A 12 -5.36 13.33 -30.92
N LEU A 13 -6.53 13.24 -30.29
CA LEU A 13 -7.56 14.28 -30.31
C LEU A 13 -7.10 15.58 -29.62
N LEU A 14 -6.35 15.48 -28.52
CA LEU A 14 -5.78 16.63 -27.81
C LEU A 14 -4.74 17.34 -28.67
N GLU A 15 -3.80 16.61 -29.28
CA GLU A 15 -2.75 17.18 -30.13
C GLU A 15 -3.34 17.85 -31.37
N ILE A 16 -4.27 17.18 -32.06
CA ILE A 16 -4.89 17.75 -33.27
C ILE A 16 -5.78 18.96 -32.96
N SER A 17 -6.36 19.06 -31.75
CA SER A 17 -7.16 20.21 -31.31
C SER A 17 -6.35 21.51 -31.18
N GLN A 18 -5.02 21.40 -31.09
CA GLN A 18 -4.11 22.55 -31.03
C GLN A 18 -3.78 23.08 -32.44
N ILE A 19 -3.82 22.22 -33.46
CA ILE A 19 -3.30 22.53 -34.81
C ILE A 19 -4.44 22.71 -35.82
N SER A 20 -5.54 21.99 -35.66
CA SER A 20 -6.67 21.99 -36.61
C SER A 20 -7.75 23.02 -36.26
N LYS A 21 -8.60 23.32 -37.24
CA LYS A 21 -9.81 24.14 -37.03
C LYS A 21 -10.74 23.45 -36.03
N SER A 22 -11.24 24.20 -35.04
CA SER A 22 -12.13 23.69 -33.99
C SER A 22 -13.35 22.93 -34.54
N GLU A 23 -13.94 23.41 -35.65
CA GLU A 23 -15.10 22.81 -36.31
C GLU A 23 -14.86 21.35 -36.72
N LEU A 24 -13.65 21.01 -37.21
CA LEU A 24 -13.32 19.66 -37.65
C LEU A 24 -13.28 18.70 -36.45
N ILE A 25 -12.69 19.14 -35.35
CA ILE A 25 -12.60 18.34 -34.12
C ILE A 25 -13.97 18.22 -33.48
N GLN A 26 -14.74 19.31 -33.41
CA GLN A 26 -16.12 19.30 -32.93
C GLN A 26 -16.96 18.26 -33.68
N ASN A 27 -16.87 18.20 -35.01
CA ASN A 27 -17.58 17.19 -35.81
C ASN A 27 -17.16 15.75 -35.46
N ILE A 28 -15.87 15.51 -35.18
CA ILE A 28 -15.39 14.20 -34.74
C ILE A 28 -15.96 13.85 -33.36
N LEU A 29 -15.91 14.79 -32.41
CA LEU A 29 -16.44 14.59 -31.06
C LEU A 29 -17.94 14.29 -31.09
N LEU A 30 -18.71 15.06 -31.87
CA LEU A 30 -20.15 14.83 -32.07
C LEU A 30 -20.43 13.46 -32.71
N LYS A 31 -19.64 13.07 -33.71
CA LYS A 31 -19.76 11.75 -34.34
C LYS A 31 -19.52 10.63 -33.33
N ILE A 32 -18.52 10.77 -32.46
CA ILE A 32 -18.26 9.81 -31.38
C ILE A 32 -19.49 9.72 -30.47
N LEU A 33 -20.02 10.85 -29.98
CA LEU A 33 -21.18 10.86 -29.08
C LEU A 33 -22.45 10.27 -29.71
N MET A 34 -22.68 10.52 -31.01
CA MET A 34 -23.89 10.05 -31.70
C MET A 34 -23.83 8.58 -32.14
N GLN A 35 -22.64 8.09 -32.50
CA GLN A 35 -22.49 6.76 -33.11
C GLN A 35 -21.95 5.71 -32.13
N SER A 36 -21.26 6.13 -31.07
CA SER A 36 -20.74 5.23 -30.05
C SER A 36 -21.85 4.75 -29.12
N LYS A 37 -21.78 3.48 -28.71
CA LYS A 37 -22.55 2.91 -27.59
C LYS A 37 -21.70 2.66 -26.35
N SER A 38 -20.53 3.32 -26.27
CA SER A 38 -19.53 3.09 -25.23
C SER A 38 -19.33 4.32 -24.36
N ALA A 39 -19.56 4.17 -23.05
CA ALA A 39 -19.29 5.20 -22.04
C ALA A 39 -17.79 5.60 -21.99
N SER A 40 -16.88 4.68 -22.32
CA SER A 40 -15.44 4.96 -22.34
C SER A 40 -15.01 5.83 -23.53
N LEU A 41 -15.74 5.79 -24.65
CA LEU A 41 -15.51 6.75 -25.73
C LEU A 41 -16.13 8.12 -25.40
N THR A 42 -17.27 8.14 -24.69
CA THR A 42 -17.83 9.36 -24.13
C THR A 42 -16.86 10.02 -23.14
N SER A 43 -16.13 9.25 -22.31
CA SER A 43 -15.13 9.81 -21.40
C SER A 43 -13.93 10.42 -22.14
N VAL A 44 -13.52 9.86 -23.29
CA VAL A 44 -12.51 10.49 -24.16
C VAL A 44 -13.00 11.84 -24.68
N VAL A 45 -14.26 11.93 -25.12
CA VAL A 45 -14.86 13.21 -25.53
C VAL A 45 -14.91 14.20 -24.38
N CYS A 46 -15.32 13.75 -23.19
CA CYS A 46 -15.32 14.57 -21.96
C CYS A 46 -13.94 15.17 -21.69
N SER A 47 -12.90 14.35 -21.74
CA SER A 47 -11.51 14.80 -21.53
C SER A 47 -11.07 15.87 -22.52
N VAL A 48 -11.35 15.69 -23.82
CA VAL A 48 -11.01 16.69 -24.85
C VAL A 48 -11.76 18.01 -24.64
N VAL A 49 -13.03 17.95 -24.22
CA VAL A 49 -13.84 19.13 -23.87
C VAL A 49 -13.26 19.83 -22.64
N LEU A 50 -12.93 19.09 -21.57
CA LEU A 50 -12.32 19.65 -20.36
C LEU A 50 -10.96 20.29 -20.64
N ALA A 51 -10.19 19.76 -21.60
CA ALA A 51 -8.92 20.32 -22.02
C ALA A 51 -9.05 21.62 -22.83
N ASN A 52 -10.17 21.80 -23.55
CA ASN A 52 -10.40 22.93 -24.43
C ASN A 52 -11.83 23.47 -24.29
N PRO A 53 -12.23 23.94 -23.09
CA PRO A 53 -13.63 24.27 -22.79
C PRO A 53 -14.15 25.35 -23.73
N ASP A 54 -13.39 26.43 -23.92
CA ASP A 54 -13.80 27.56 -24.76
C ASP A 54 -13.94 27.21 -26.24
N LYS A 55 -13.25 26.18 -26.73
CA LYS A 55 -13.34 25.76 -28.15
C LYS A 55 -14.52 24.83 -28.40
N PHE A 56 -14.92 24.06 -27.40
CA PHE A 56 -15.90 22.97 -27.54
C PHE A 56 -17.10 23.13 -26.62
N TYR A 57 -17.48 24.37 -26.31
CA TYR A 57 -18.62 24.71 -25.45
C TYR A 57 -19.94 24.09 -25.96
N ASP A 58 -20.13 23.99 -27.28
CA ASP A 58 -21.32 23.35 -27.87
C ASP A 58 -21.39 21.85 -27.56
N VAL A 59 -20.24 21.18 -27.58
CA VAL A 59 -20.14 19.75 -27.20
C VAL A 59 -20.36 19.61 -25.70
N ALA A 60 -19.84 20.54 -24.89
CA ALA A 60 -20.09 20.58 -23.45
C ALA A 60 -21.60 20.68 -23.15
N LEU A 61 -22.34 21.55 -23.84
CA LEU A 61 -23.80 21.66 -23.69
C LEU A 61 -24.53 20.34 -23.97
N ILE A 62 -24.02 19.51 -24.89
CA ILE A 62 -24.60 18.19 -25.16
C ILE A 62 -24.31 17.24 -24.00
N LEU A 63 -23.07 17.22 -23.50
CA LEU A 63 -22.69 16.39 -22.35
C LEU A 63 -23.52 16.75 -21.10
N PHE A 64 -23.77 18.05 -20.88
CA PHE A 64 -24.56 18.53 -19.73
C PHE A 64 -26.03 18.12 -19.75
N LYS A 65 -26.56 17.71 -20.92
CA LYS A 65 -27.92 17.18 -21.05
C LYS A 65 -28.03 15.70 -20.65
N THR A 66 -26.97 15.10 -20.15
CA THR A 66 -26.99 13.75 -19.57
C THR A 66 -26.47 13.80 -18.13
N ILE A 67 -27.40 13.86 -17.17
CA ILE A 67 -27.08 14.08 -15.74
C ILE A 67 -26.24 12.93 -15.15
N GLU A 68 -26.37 11.72 -15.69
CA GLU A 68 -25.64 10.52 -15.30
C GLU A 68 -24.12 10.63 -15.54
N LEU A 69 -23.68 11.52 -16.45
CA LEU A 69 -22.26 11.69 -16.75
C LEU A 69 -21.51 12.41 -15.62
N PHE A 70 -22.18 13.28 -14.87
CA PHE A 70 -21.57 14.06 -13.80
C PHE A 70 -20.96 13.20 -12.67
N PRO A 71 -21.70 12.26 -12.04
CA PRO A 71 -21.11 11.41 -11.00
C PRO A 71 -20.00 10.51 -11.55
N ILE A 72 -20.13 10.00 -12.78
CA ILE A 72 -19.11 9.14 -13.41
C ILE A 72 -17.80 9.92 -13.61
N ASP A 73 -17.89 11.14 -14.13
CA ASP A 73 -16.73 11.99 -14.35
C ASP A 73 -16.14 12.52 -13.04
N ALA A 74 -16.97 12.77 -12.01
CA ALA A 74 -16.50 13.12 -10.67
C ALA A 74 -15.69 12.00 -10.02
N ILE A 75 -16.12 10.74 -10.16
CA ILE A 75 -15.37 9.55 -9.69
C ILE A 75 -14.03 9.43 -10.43
N ARG A 76 -14.01 9.65 -11.75
CA ARG A 76 -12.76 9.70 -12.51
C ARG A 76 -11.83 10.79 -11.96
N CYS A 77 -12.34 12.02 -11.79
CA CYS A 77 -11.57 13.16 -11.32
C CYS A 77 -10.95 12.93 -9.92
N SER A 78 -11.71 12.36 -8.99
CA SER A 78 -11.20 12.06 -7.64
C SER A 78 -10.23 10.88 -7.63
N GLY A 79 -10.33 9.98 -8.61
CA GLY A 79 -9.47 8.82 -8.77
C GLY A 79 -8.08 9.09 -9.37
N GLU A 80 -7.80 10.28 -9.90
CA GLU A 80 -6.54 10.58 -10.61
C GLU A 80 -5.28 10.33 -9.75
N PHE A 81 -5.35 10.60 -8.44
CA PHE A 81 -4.26 10.30 -7.51
C PHE A 81 -3.98 8.79 -7.42
N HIS A 82 -5.04 7.98 -7.34
CA HIS A 82 -4.93 6.52 -7.31
C HIS A 82 -4.39 5.99 -8.64
N THR A 83 -4.83 6.53 -9.77
CA THR A 83 -4.33 6.17 -11.10
C THR A 83 -2.83 6.42 -11.22
N LYS A 84 -2.32 7.57 -10.76
CA LYS A 84 -0.89 7.87 -10.74
C LYS A 84 -0.12 6.85 -9.90
N SER A 85 -0.64 6.50 -8.72
CA SER A 85 -0.05 5.47 -7.85
C SER A 85 0.01 4.11 -8.55
N LEU A 86 -1.10 3.68 -9.17
CA LEU A 86 -1.20 2.41 -9.89
C LEU A 86 -0.22 2.34 -11.07
N TYR A 87 -0.11 3.41 -11.87
CA TYR A 87 0.87 3.48 -12.97
C TYR A 87 2.32 3.47 -12.47
N GLY A 88 2.57 3.98 -11.26
CA GLY A 88 3.89 3.95 -10.63
C GLY A 88 4.28 2.60 -10.02
N ILE A 89 3.37 1.63 -9.93
CA ILE A 89 3.69 0.32 -9.35
C ILE A 89 4.77 -0.37 -10.18
N GLY A 90 5.90 -0.61 -9.52
CA GLY A 90 7.06 -1.24 -10.14
C GLY A 90 7.86 -0.37 -11.08
N TYR A 91 7.64 0.95 -11.05
CA TYR A 91 8.55 1.91 -11.68
C TYR A 91 9.97 1.74 -11.13
N GLY A 92 10.96 1.72 -12.01
CA GLY A 92 12.37 1.50 -11.69
C GLY A 92 12.80 0.03 -11.69
N MET A 93 11.87 -0.93 -11.76
CA MET A 93 12.22 -2.36 -11.83
C MET A 93 12.65 -2.80 -13.23
N ASP A 94 12.10 -2.19 -14.29
CA ASP A 94 12.44 -2.45 -15.69
C ASP A 94 12.57 -1.14 -16.44
N LYS A 95 13.81 -0.68 -16.58
CA LYS A 95 14.13 0.61 -17.22
C LYS A 95 13.65 0.68 -18.67
N ILE A 96 13.64 -0.44 -19.41
CA ILE A 96 13.20 -0.43 -20.81
C ILE A 96 11.69 -0.22 -20.85
N ARG A 97 10.95 -0.98 -20.04
CA ARG A 97 9.50 -0.81 -19.92
C ARG A 97 9.12 0.58 -19.45
N ASP A 98 9.88 1.15 -18.52
CA ASP A 98 9.61 2.48 -17.98
C ASP A 98 9.74 3.57 -19.05
N ILE A 99 10.84 3.55 -19.82
CA ILE A 99 11.08 4.48 -20.93
C ILE A 99 10.01 4.34 -22.02
N LEU A 100 9.60 3.11 -22.34
CA LEU A 100 8.67 2.87 -23.45
C LEU A 100 7.21 3.14 -23.09
N TYR A 101 6.80 2.94 -21.84
CA TYR A 101 5.38 2.91 -21.47
C TYR A 101 5.05 3.62 -20.16
N THR A 102 5.83 3.42 -19.10
CA THR A 102 5.45 3.93 -17.77
C THR A 102 5.56 5.44 -17.69
N ASP A 103 6.63 6.03 -18.25
CA ASP A 103 6.85 7.47 -18.25
C ASP A 103 5.73 8.22 -18.99
N GLU A 104 5.29 7.71 -20.14
CA GLU A 104 4.17 8.29 -20.89
C GLU A 104 2.91 8.32 -20.03
N ARG A 105 2.56 7.19 -19.41
CA ARG A 105 1.36 7.08 -18.57
C ARG A 105 1.39 8.04 -17.38
N LEU A 106 2.51 8.08 -16.66
CA LEU A 106 2.67 8.98 -15.52
C LEU A 106 2.52 10.45 -15.92
N LYS A 107 3.05 10.83 -17.09
CA LYS A 107 2.93 12.18 -17.62
C LYS A 107 1.48 12.58 -17.92
N THR A 108 0.64 11.65 -18.41
CA THR A 108 -0.78 11.96 -18.67
C THR A 108 -1.57 12.31 -17.41
N CYS A 109 -1.16 11.82 -16.23
CA CYS A 109 -1.76 12.18 -14.96
C CYS A 109 -1.44 13.64 -14.54
N GLU A 110 -0.52 14.32 -15.22
CA GLU A 110 -0.11 15.69 -14.93
C GLU A 110 -0.84 16.72 -15.80
N ASP A 111 -1.66 16.26 -16.76
CA ASP A 111 -2.43 17.14 -17.61
C ASP A 111 -3.47 17.93 -16.79
N LYS A 112 -3.45 19.27 -16.92
CA LYS A 112 -4.25 20.17 -16.06
C LYS A 112 -5.74 19.85 -16.02
N HIS A 113 -6.31 19.44 -17.14
CA HIS A 113 -7.74 19.15 -17.28
C HIS A 113 -8.17 17.88 -16.54
N ARG A 114 -7.24 16.97 -16.18
CA ARG A 114 -7.52 15.77 -15.39
C ARG A 114 -8.07 16.11 -14.00
N ASN A 115 -7.64 17.25 -13.45
CA ASN A 115 -8.09 17.78 -12.16
C ASN A 115 -9.39 18.60 -12.26
N SER A 116 -10.05 18.60 -13.41
CA SER A 116 -11.35 19.22 -13.62
C SER A 116 -12.40 18.17 -13.92
N SER A 117 -13.65 18.48 -13.63
CA SER A 117 -14.82 17.65 -13.92
C SER A 117 -15.91 18.41 -14.67
N LEU A 118 -16.88 17.69 -15.23
CA LEU A 118 -18.08 18.28 -15.84
C LEU A 118 -18.81 19.20 -14.85
N GLU A 119 -18.91 18.81 -13.58
CA GLU A 119 -19.52 19.66 -12.54
C GLU A 119 -18.77 20.99 -12.39
N SER A 120 -17.44 20.94 -12.28
CA SER A 120 -16.61 22.14 -12.16
C SER A 120 -16.69 23.01 -13.42
N LEU A 121 -16.72 22.42 -14.61
CA LEU A 121 -16.83 23.15 -15.87
C LEU A 121 -18.20 23.82 -15.99
N PHE A 122 -19.27 23.10 -15.67
CA PHE A 122 -20.63 23.61 -15.68
C PHE A 122 -20.79 24.81 -14.75
N LEU A 123 -20.20 24.75 -13.55
CA LEU A 123 -20.22 25.86 -12.61
C LEU A 123 -19.35 27.03 -13.09
N ASN A 124 -18.15 26.76 -13.61
CA ASN A 124 -17.25 27.79 -14.13
C ASN A 124 -17.90 28.59 -15.27
N TYR A 125 -18.61 27.93 -16.18
CA TYR A 125 -19.34 28.62 -17.23
C TYR A 125 -20.42 29.57 -16.70
N GLN A 126 -21.11 29.22 -15.62
CA GLN A 126 -22.07 30.15 -15.00
C GLN A 126 -21.41 31.37 -14.37
N PHE A 127 -20.15 31.28 -13.95
CA PHE A 127 -19.41 32.40 -13.37
C PHE A 127 -18.75 33.29 -14.41
N PHE A 128 -18.13 32.69 -15.42
CA PHE A 128 -17.21 33.38 -16.33
C PHE A 128 -17.69 33.42 -17.78
N GLY A 129 -18.69 32.62 -18.14
CA GLY A 129 -19.08 32.43 -19.53
C GLY A 129 -18.02 31.68 -20.34
N VAL A 130 -18.16 31.71 -21.66
CA VAL A 130 -17.18 31.20 -22.62
C VAL A 130 -16.20 32.32 -22.97
N LYS A 131 -14.90 32.02 -22.94
CA LYS A 131 -13.89 33.02 -23.30
C LYS A 131 -13.99 33.38 -24.79
N GLY A 132 -14.06 34.68 -25.07
CA GLY A 132 -14.15 35.22 -26.44
C GLY A 132 -15.58 35.55 -26.88
N PHE A 133 -16.59 35.22 -26.09
CA PHE A 133 -17.96 35.68 -26.30
C PHE A 133 -18.14 37.13 -25.85
N THR A 134 -19.08 37.84 -26.48
CA THR A 134 -19.59 39.13 -25.97
C THR A 134 -20.45 38.93 -24.71
N GLU A 135 -20.80 40.01 -24.01
CA GLU A 135 -21.66 39.94 -22.83
C GLU A 135 -23.05 39.35 -23.16
N GLU A 136 -23.63 39.73 -24.30
CA GLU A 136 -24.92 39.22 -24.77
C GLU A 136 -24.84 37.73 -25.09
N GLN A 137 -23.78 37.31 -25.79
CA GLN A 137 -23.55 35.89 -26.10
C GLN A 137 -23.37 35.05 -24.83
N ASN A 138 -22.64 35.58 -23.85
CA ASN A 138 -22.47 34.91 -22.56
C ASN A 138 -23.76 34.86 -21.74
N THR A 139 -24.60 35.90 -21.81
CA THR A 139 -25.91 35.90 -21.15
C THR A 139 -26.82 34.86 -21.77
N GLU A 140 -26.87 34.75 -23.10
CA GLU A 140 -27.63 33.70 -23.79
C GLU A 140 -27.11 32.30 -23.44
N PHE A 141 -25.78 32.11 -23.45
CA PHE A 141 -25.16 30.83 -23.14
C PHE A 141 -25.42 30.39 -21.69
N ILE A 142 -25.26 31.30 -20.72
CA ILE A 142 -25.56 31.02 -19.31
C ILE A 142 -27.06 30.72 -19.13
N GLY A 143 -27.94 31.41 -19.87
CA GLY A 143 -29.37 31.08 -19.93
C GLY A 143 -29.63 29.62 -20.29
N LYS A 144 -28.94 29.09 -21.31
CA LYS A 144 -29.05 27.67 -21.69
C LYS A 144 -28.62 26.71 -20.57
N LEU A 145 -27.64 27.09 -19.74
CA LEU A 145 -27.24 26.28 -18.59
C LEU A 145 -28.32 26.27 -17.50
N TYR A 146 -28.93 27.43 -17.24
CA TYR A 146 -30.06 27.50 -16.31
C TYR A 146 -31.26 26.70 -16.81
N ASP A 147 -31.57 26.73 -18.11
CA ASP A 147 -32.63 25.92 -18.69
C ASP A 147 -32.38 24.41 -18.47
N ILE A 148 -31.13 23.94 -18.60
CA ILE A 148 -30.76 22.55 -18.31
C ILE A 148 -31.03 22.21 -16.85
N ILE A 149 -30.60 23.06 -15.91
CA ILE A 149 -30.86 22.85 -14.47
C ILE A 149 -32.35 22.81 -14.18
N ASP A 150 -33.10 23.78 -14.72
CA ASP A 150 -34.52 23.94 -14.42
C ASP A 150 -35.33 22.76 -14.99
N GLN A 151 -34.97 22.25 -16.17
CA GLN A 151 -35.52 21.02 -16.73
C GLN A 151 -35.29 19.81 -15.81
N TYR A 152 -34.09 19.65 -15.24
CA TYR A 152 -33.81 18.57 -14.29
C TYR A 152 -34.56 18.72 -12.96
N LYS A 153 -34.67 19.94 -12.45
CA LYS A 153 -35.42 20.21 -11.21
C LYS A 153 -36.92 19.95 -11.36
N LEU A 154 -37.49 20.18 -12.54
CA LEU A 154 -38.89 19.87 -12.86
C LEU A 154 -39.16 18.36 -12.91
N ASN A 155 -38.16 17.54 -13.23
CA ASN A 155 -38.29 16.09 -13.22
C ASN A 155 -38.15 15.56 -11.79
N THR A 156 -39.25 15.12 -11.19
CA THR A 156 -39.29 14.68 -9.79
C THR A 156 -38.36 13.51 -9.48
N LEU A 157 -38.21 12.55 -10.41
CA LEU A 157 -37.31 11.41 -10.23
C LEU A 157 -35.84 11.86 -10.23
N ILE A 158 -35.45 12.67 -11.21
CA ILE A 158 -34.08 13.19 -11.32
C ILE A 158 -33.77 14.09 -10.12
N SER A 159 -34.69 14.99 -9.75
CA SER A 159 -34.52 15.89 -8.60
C SER A 159 -34.36 15.12 -7.29
N LYS A 160 -35.06 13.98 -7.13
CA LYS A 160 -34.87 13.10 -5.98
C LYS A 160 -33.47 12.46 -5.97
N THR A 161 -33.04 11.87 -7.09
CA THR A 161 -31.77 11.12 -7.18
C THR A 161 -30.53 12.01 -7.22
N TYR A 162 -30.61 13.16 -7.89
CA TYR A 162 -29.48 14.06 -8.16
C TYR A 162 -29.62 15.42 -7.48
N GLY A 163 -30.52 15.56 -6.50
CA GLY A 163 -30.84 16.87 -5.89
C GLY A 163 -29.65 17.56 -5.25
N ILE A 164 -28.75 16.82 -4.58
CA ILE A 164 -27.50 17.35 -4.02
C ILE A 164 -26.59 17.90 -5.13
N LEU A 165 -26.42 17.15 -6.23
CA LEU A 165 -25.62 17.57 -7.39
C LEU A 165 -26.22 18.83 -8.03
N LEU A 166 -27.53 18.85 -8.28
CA LEU A 166 -28.23 20.00 -8.87
C LEU A 166 -28.12 21.25 -7.97
N ALA A 167 -28.18 21.07 -6.65
CA ALA A 167 -28.01 22.16 -5.70
C ALA A 167 -26.58 22.73 -5.71
N ARG A 168 -25.56 21.89 -5.92
CA ARG A 168 -24.15 22.28 -6.03
C ARG A 168 -23.81 22.93 -7.37
N MET A 169 -24.46 22.49 -8.45
CA MET A 169 -24.22 23.00 -9.79
C MET A 169 -24.87 24.37 -10.05
N ASP A 170 -25.98 24.70 -9.37
CA ASP A 170 -26.73 25.92 -9.65
C ASP A 170 -26.13 27.14 -8.93
N ARG A 171 -25.42 28.01 -9.67
CA ARG A 171 -24.83 29.25 -9.13
C ARG A 171 -25.85 30.11 -8.38
N ARG A 172 -27.12 30.14 -8.80
CA ARG A 172 -28.19 30.94 -8.18
C ARG A 172 -28.46 30.49 -6.75
N ASN A 173 -28.21 29.21 -6.47
CA ASN A 173 -28.40 28.56 -5.18
C ASN A 173 -27.15 28.58 -4.28
N LEU A 174 -26.01 29.15 -4.69
CA LEU A 174 -24.78 29.10 -3.88
C LEU A 174 -24.57 30.37 -3.06
N ILE A 175 -24.07 30.21 -1.83
CA ILE A 175 -23.51 31.27 -0.99
C ILE A 175 -21.99 31.08 -0.93
N PRO A 176 -21.19 32.10 -1.33
CA PRO A 176 -19.75 32.05 -1.17
C PRO A 176 -19.33 32.37 0.27
N LYS A 177 -18.38 31.60 0.79
CA LYS A 177 -17.60 31.89 1.99
C LYS A 177 -16.15 32.03 1.59
N VAL A 178 -15.58 33.21 1.82
CA VAL A 178 -14.18 33.51 1.45
C VAL A 178 -13.31 33.37 2.69
N SER A 179 -12.25 32.57 2.58
CA SER A 179 -11.21 32.40 3.59
C SER A 179 -9.83 32.54 2.94
N ARG A 180 -8.81 32.83 3.75
CA ARG A 180 -7.43 32.90 3.26
C ARG A 180 -6.87 31.48 3.17
N HIS A 181 -6.35 31.09 2.00
CA HIS A 181 -5.67 29.80 1.84
C HIS A 181 -4.19 29.93 2.23
N ASP A 182 -3.52 30.95 1.68
CA ASP A 182 -2.15 31.33 1.96
C ASP A 182 -1.96 32.84 1.67
N ASP A 183 -0.71 33.33 1.73
CA ASP A 183 -0.42 34.76 1.55
C ASP A 183 -0.87 35.33 0.20
N ASN A 184 -0.94 34.48 -0.84
CA ASN A 184 -1.25 34.88 -2.22
C ASN A 184 -2.58 34.34 -2.76
N HIS A 185 -3.23 33.39 -2.08
CA HIS A 185 -4.45 32.75 -2.56
C HIS A 185 -5.62 32.86 -1.58
N LEU A 186 -6.80 33.15 -2.15
CA LEU A 186 -8.09 33.08 -1.45
C LEU A 186 -8.76 31.74 -1.75
N ARG A 187 -9.33 31.13 -0.72
CA ARG A 187 -10.22 29.98 -0.84
C ARG A 187 -11.66 30.47 -0.82
N ILE A 188 -12.43 30.07 -1.82
CA ILE A 188 -13.87 30.33 -1.89
C ILE A 188 -14.59 28.99 -1.74
N GLU A 189 -15.32 28.84 -0.64
CA GLU A 189 -16.19 27.68 -0.39
C GLU A 189 -17.62 28.05 -0.74
N PHE A 190 -18.33 27.17 -1.44
CA PHE A 190 -19.74 27.38 -1.76
C PHE A 190 -20.63 26.47 -0.93
N THR A 191 -21.72 27.02 -0.40
CA THR A 191 -22.76 26.26 0.30
C THR A 191 -24.11 26.52 -0.35
N PRO A 192 -24.91 25.48 -0.64
CA PRO A 192 -26.27 25.66 -1.14
C PRO A 192 -27.16 26.43 -0.14
N LYS A 193 -27.95 27.40 -0.63
CA LYS A 193 -28.98 28.15 0.14
C LYS A 193 -30.14 27.23 0.49
N GLU A 194 -30.62 26.54 -0.54
CA GLU A 194 -31.77 25.65 -0.48
C GLU A 194 -31.32 24.22 -0.78
N LEU A 195 -31.63 23.32 0.14
CA LEU A 195 -31.47 21.89 0.01
C LEU A 195 -32.65 21.25 0.75
N SER A 196 -33.26 20.21 0.17
CA SER A 196 -34.37 19.51 0.81
C SER A 196 -33.90 18.86 2.13
N ASP A 197 -34.82 18.67 3.08
CA ASP A 197 -34.45 18.05 4.36
C ASP A 197 -34.00 16.60 4.19
N GLU A 198 -34.53 15.87 3.19
CA GLU A 198 -34.06 14.53 2.82
C GLU A 198 -32.60 14.57 2.34
N HIS A 199 -32.25 15.50 1.45
CA HIS A 199 -30.89 15.64 0.92
C HIS A 199 -29.89 16.19 1.95
N LYS A 200 -30.33 17.07 2.87
CA LYS A 200 -29.49 17.51 3.99
C LYS A 200 -29.10 16.33 4.87
N LYS A 201 -30.10 15.50 5.24
CA LYS A 201 -29.87 14.31 6.05
C LYS A 201 -28.93 13.32 5.35
N GLU A 202 -29.13 13.09 4.04
CA GLU A 202 -28.21 12.26 3.25
C GLU A 202 -26.78 12.81 3.24
N SER A 203 -26.61 14.12 3.07
CA SER A 203 -25.29 14.77 3.11
C SER A 203 -24.62 14.65 4.49
N GLU A 204 -25.38 14.81 5.57
CA GLU A 204 -24.88 14.65 6.94
C GLU A 204 -24.50 13.20 7.24
N GLU A 205 -25.31 12.24 6.82
CA GLU A 205 -25.01 10.80 6.93
C GLU A 205 -23.74 10.43 6.16
N ALA A 206 -23.58 10.91 4.93
CA ALA A 206 -22.38 10.69 4.13
C ALA A 206 -21.13 11.30 4.78
N LEU A 207 -21.24 12.51 5.35
CA LEU A 207 -20.13 13.15 6.07
C LEU A 207 -19.75 12.36 7.33
N ASN A 208 -20.73 11.91 8.11
CA ASN A 208 -20.51 11.10 9.30
C ASN A 208 -19.86 9.76 8.94
N GLN A 209 -20.31 9.10 7.86
CA GLN A 209 -19.68 7.88 7.36
C GLN A 209 -18.23 8.11 6.93
N TYR A 210 -17.96 9.21 6.23
CA TYR A 210 -16.60 9.57 5.83
C TYR A 210 -15.69 9.79 7.06
N GLN A 211 -16.15 10.60 8.02
CA GLN A 211 -15.40 10.86 9.26
C GLN A 211 -15.15 9.57 10.05
N GLU A 212 -16.13 8.67 10.11
CA GLU A 212 -15.97 7.38 10.74
C GLU A 212 -14.95 6.50 10.01
N ILE A 213 -15.04 6.36 8.68
CA ILE A 213 -14.09 5.54 7.90
C ILE A 213 -12.65 6.02 8.07
N PHE A 214 -12.43 7.34 8.12
CA PHE A 214 -11.09 7.93 8.18
C PHE A 214 -10.63 8.33 9.60
N LYS A 215 -11.41 7.96 10.64
CA LYS A 215 -11.16 8.34 12.04
C LYS A 215 -9.72 8.09 12.51
N TYR A 216 -9.14 6.95 12.13
CA TYR A 216 -7.79 6.52 12.55
C TYR A 216 -6.71 6.70 11.47
N SER A 217 -7.01 7.41 10.38
CA SER A 217 -6.07 7.64 9.27
C SER A 217 -4.75 8.29 9.72
N SER A 218 -4.83 9.29 10.61
CA SER A 218 -3.63 9.96 11.15
C SER A 218 -2.77 9.02 11.98
N LEU A 219 -3.40 8.17 12.81
CA LEU A 219 -2.71 7.16 13.62
C LEU A 219 -2.03 6.12 12.73
N ARG A 220 -2.71 5.64 11.69
CA ARG A 220 -2.15 4.71 10.70
C ARG A 220 -0.87 5.26 10.05
N ILE A 221 -0.92 6.48 9.53
CA ILE A 221 0.24 7.09 8.86
C ILE A 221 1.35 7.38 9.88
N TRP A 222 1.02 7.81 11.09
CA TRP A 222 2.02 8.04 12.14
C TRP A 222 2.73 6.74 12.56
N ALA A 223 1.99 5.64 12.68
CA ALA A 223 2.50 4.37 13.17
C ALA A 223 3.38 3.60 12.15
N ASP A 224 3.27 3.90 10.85
CA ASP A 224 4.07 3.25 9.81
C ASP A 224 5.50 3.78 9.74
N PHE A 225 6.40 3.12 10.47
CA PHE A 225 7.83 3.42 10.48
C PHE A 225 8.63 2.65 9.40
N LEU A 226 8.00 1.76 8.63
CA LEU A 226 8.68 0.84 7.73
C LEU A 226 8.77 1.34 6.29
N ILE A 227 7.74 2.03 5.81
CA ILE A 227 7.75 2.63 4.46
C ILE A 227 8.63 3.90 4.41
N GLY A 228 9.06 4.37 5.58
CA GLY A 228 9.76 5.62 5.77
C GLY A 228 8.81 6.78 5.55
N ALA A 229 8.88 7.80 6.40
CA ALA A 229 8.26 9.09 6.15
C ALA A 229 8.90 9.73 4.91
N ARG A 230 8.53 9.25 3.71
CA ARG A 230 8.98 9.81 2.43
C ARG A 230 8.40 11.21 2.31
N ASN A 231 9.16 12.24 2.69
CA ASN A 231 8.90 13.64 2.35
C ASN A 231 7.43 14.10 2.49
N GLN A 232 6.69 13.57 3.47
CA GLN A 232 5.31 14.01 3.74
C GLN A 232 5.36 15.08 4.82
N THR A 233 4.75 16.23 4.54
CA THR A 233 4.48 17.25 5.56
C THR A 233 3.63 16.60 6.64
N LYS A 234 4.16 16.50 7.86
CA LYS A 234 3.42 15.94 8.99
C LYS A 234 2.14 16.76 9.21
N THR A 235 1.04 16.08 9.46
CA THR A 235 -0.19 16.76 9.89
C THR A 235 -0.04 17.21 11.35
N ALA A 236 -0.79 18.22 11.77
CA ALA A 236 -0.79 18.69 13.16
C ALA A 236 -1.04 17.53 14.15
N LYS A 237 -1.95 16.61 13.81
CA LYS A 237 -2.25 15.43 14.64
C LYS A 237 -1.05 14.47 14.79
N GLN A 238 -0.20 14.36 13.77
CA GLN A 238 1.01 13.55 13.85
C GLN A 238 2.08 14.20 14.74
N GLU A 239 2.19 15.53 14.70
CA GLU A 239 3.08 16.28 15.59
C GLU A 239 2.62 16.19 17.05
N GLU A 240 1.31 16.14 17.29
CA GLU A 240 0.73 15.87 18.61
C GLU A 240 1.12 14.48 19.14
N TYR A 241 1.07 13.43 18.30
CA TYR A 241 1.51 12.09 18.70
C TYR A 241 3.01 12.03 18.99
N ASP A 242 3.86 12.70 18.19
CA ASP A 242 5.30 12.76 18.44
C ASP A 242 5.61 13.44 19.79
N SER A 243 4.89 14.53 20.09
CA SER A 243 5.02 15.28 21.33
C SER A 243 4.49 14.49 22.52
N ASN A 244 3.34 13.83 22.35
CA ASN A 244 2.65 13.05 23.37
C ASN A 244 2.22 11.66 22.85
N PRO A 245 3.12 10.66 22.87
CA PRO A 245 2.83 9.31 22.40
C PRO A 245 1.71 8.58 23.17
N LEU A 246 1.38 9.03 24.38
CA LEU A 246 0.26 8.47 25.15
C LEU A 246 -1.10 8.78 24.51
N LEU A 247 -1.20 9.85 23.72
CA LEU A 247 -2.40 10.13 22.91
C LEU A 247 -2.59 9.05 21.84
N ALA A 248 -1.52 8.69 21.14
CA ALA A 248 -1.55 7.61 20.15
C ALA A 248 -1.92 6.27 20.79
N LEU A 249 -1.39 5.97 21.97
CA LEU A 249 -1.77 4.78 22.74
C LEU A 249 -3.25 4.79 23.13
N SER A 250 -3.77 5.93 23.60
CA SER A 250 -5.18 6.05 23.98
C SER A 250 -6.11 5.77 22.80
N GLU A 251 -5.82 6.35 21.63
CA GLU A 251 -6.57 6.08 20.41
C GLU A 251 -6.41 4.64 19.92
N THR A 252 -5.23 4.04 20.11
CA THR A 252 -4.99 2.62 19.81
C THR A 252 -5.87 1.71 20.67
N LYS A 253 -5.95 1.97 21.99
CA LYS A 253 -6.82 1.21 22.90
C LYS A 253 -8.30 1.37 22.51
N GLN A 254 -8.73 2.58 22.19
CA GLN A 254 -10.07 2.83 21.71
C GLN A 254 -10.37 2.02 20.44
N LEU A 255 -9.45 2.05 19.47
CA LEU A 255 -9.60 1.29 18.23
C LEU A 255 -9.70 -0.22 18.50
N VAL A 256 -8.86 -0.77 19.38
CA VAL A 256 -8.92 -2.20 19.75
C VAL A 256 -10.30 -2.60 20.28
N GLU A 257 -10.90 -1.79 21.15
CA GLU A 257 -12.25 -2.05 21.67
C GLU A 257 -13.32 -1.92 20.57
N GLU A 258 -13.19 -0.93 19.69
CA GLU A 258 -14.11 -0.77 18.56
C GLU A 258 -14.01 -1.95 17.56
N LEU A 259 -12.81 -2.46 17.28
CA LEU A 259 -12.60 -3.66 16.45
C LEU A 259 -13.27 -4.89 17.07
N LYS A 260 -13.14 -5.09 18.39
CA LYS A 260 -13.82 -6.18 19.12
C LYS A 260 -15.34 -6.06 19.04
N SER A 261 -15.87 -4.84 18.99
CA SER A 261 -17.31 -4.57 18.85
C SER A 261 -17.85 -4.69 17.41
N GLY A 262 -17.01 -5.04 16.42
CA GLY A 262 -17.44 -5.30 15.04
C GLY A 262 -17.22 -4.14 14.05
N ARG A 263 -16.32 -3.19 14.34
CA ARG A 263 -15.94 -2.10 13.42
C ARG A 263 -15.39 -2.58 12.06
N ASN A 264 -14.95 -3.84 11.96
CA ASN A 264 -14.27 -4.43 10.80
C ASN A 264 -15.05 -4.34 9.48
N GLY A 265 -16.39 -4.22 9.50
CA GLY A 265 -17.19 -4.09 8.28
C GLY A 265 -17.16 -2.70 7.62
N LYS A 266 -16.66 -1.67 8.29
CA LYS A 266 -16.63 -0.27 7.79
C LYS A 266 -15.21 0.31 7.69
N GLY A 267 -14.27 -0.13 8.52
CA GLY A 267 -12.87 0.29 8.51
C GLY A 267 -11.93 -0.80 8.00
N MET A 268 -12.04 -1.19 6.73
CA MET A 268 -11.31 -2.33 6.11
C MET A 268 -9.78 -2.28 6.32
N PHE A 269 -9.22 -1.12 6.70
CA PHE A 269 -7.79 -0.90 6.92
C PHE A 269 -7.41 -0.60 8.38
N ASP A 270 -8.34 -0.65 9.32
CA ASP A 270 -8.08 -0.28 10.72
C ASP A 270 -7.43 -1.42 11.51
N TYR A 271 -7.61 -2.67 11.08
CA TYR A 271 -7.23 -3.86 11.86
C TYR A 271 -5.72 -3.98 12.11
N SER A 272 -4.87 -3.46 11.22
CA SER A 272 -3.41 -3.52 11.37
C SER A 272 -2.83 -2.37 12.18
N ILE A 273 -3.59 -1.27 12.36
CA ILE A 273 -3.13 -0.07 13.07
C ILE A 273 -2.64 -0.40 14.49
N PRO A 274 -3.34 -1.24 15.31
CA PRO A 274 -2.85 -1.58 16.64
C PRO A 274 -1.46 -2.22 16.63
N ALA A 275 -1.18 -3.12 15.69
CA ALA A 275 0.11 -3.78 15.58
C ALA A 275 1.23 -2.78 15.28
N PHE A 276 1.03 -1.90 14.29
CA PHE A 276 1.98 -0.84 13.96
C PHE A 276 2.19 0.14 15.12
N SER A 277 1.10 0.62 15.71
CA SER A 277 1.14 1.62 16.77
C SER A 277 1.82 1.08 18.03
N CYS A 278 1.44 -0.10 18.50
CA CYS A 278 2.08 -0.76 19.64
C CYS A 278 3.56 -1.05 19.38
N SER A 279 3.91 -1.49 18.17
CA SER A 279 5.30 -1.73 17.79
C SER A 279 6.14 -0.45 17.82
N LYS A 280 5.64 0.64 17.22
CA LYS A 280 6.32 1.95 17.25
C LYS A 280 6.46 2.49 18.67
N LEU A 281 5.41 2.38 19.48
CA LEU A 281 5.44 2.80 20.88
C LEU A 281 6.50 2.05 21.69
N LEU A 282 6.65 0.73 21.48
CA LEU A 282 7.70 -0.07 22.11
C LEU A 282 9.10 0.30 21.59
N LEU A 283 9.25 0.51 20.28
CA LEU A 283 10.55 0.80 19.66
C LEU A 283 11.08 2.19 19.99
N GLU A 284 10.22 3.22 19.92
CA GLU A 284 10.65 4.62 19.96
C GLU A 284 10.26 5.34 21.27
N HIS A 285 9.28 4.81 22.01
CA HIS A 285 8.65 5.54 23.12
C HIS A 285 8.47 4.72 24.41
N LYS A 286 9.14 3.56 24.54
CA LYS A 286 8.96 2.65 25.69
C LYS A 286 9.16 3.31 27.06
N GLU A 287 10.07 4.28 27.18
CA GLU A 287 10.35 4.99 28.44
C GLU A 287 9.18 5.84 28.93
N LYS A 288 8.25 6.20 28.04
CA LYS A 288 7.04 6.97 28.37
C LYS A 288 5.85 6.08 28.78
N LEU A 289 5.96 4.76 28.60
CA LEU A 289 4.87 3.81 28.83
C LEU A 289 4.89 3.30 30.28
N SER A 290 3.70 3.20 30.89
CA SER A 290 3.54 2.47 32.15
C SER A 290 3.77 0.96 31.96
N LYS A 291 3.91 0.20 33.06
CA LYS A 291 4.07 -1.27 32.98
C LYS A 291 2.86 -1.93 32.32
N GLU A 292 1.67 -1.43 32.64
CA GLU A 292 0.40 -1.88 32.09
C GLU A 292 0.31 -1.56 30.59
N ASP A 293 0.78 -0.38 30.18
CA ASP A 293 0.81 0.02 28.77
C ASP A 293 1.81 -0.79 27.95
N LYS A 294 3.00 -1.07 28.50
CA LYS A 294 3.98 -1.97 27.88
C LYS A 294 3.39 -3.37 27.71
N LYS A 295 2.72 -3.90 28.75
CA LYS A 295 2.05 -5.20 28.70
C LYS A 295 0.96 -5.24 27.62
N PHE A 296 0.12 -4.21 27.55
CA PHE A 296 -0.89 -4.08 26.49
C PHE A 296 -0.25 -4.11 25.09
N CYS A 297 0.81 -3.32 24.87
CA CYS A 297 1.50 -3.30 23.57
C CYS A 297 2.12 -4.66 23.24
N LYS A 298 2.72 -5.33 24.23
CA LYS A 298 3.27 -6.69 24.09
C LYS A 298 2.20 -7.68 23.64
N GLU A 299 1.05 -7.71 24.31
CA GLU A 299 -0.04 -8.64 23.99
C GLU A 299 -0.53 -8.47 22.54
N ILE A 300 -0.65 -7.23 22.05
CA ILE A 300 -1.01 -6.94 20.66
C ILE A 300 0.07 -7.46 19.69
N VAL A 301 1.35 -7.14 19.94
CA VAL A 301 2.48 -7.60 19.09
C VAL A 301 2.52 -9.11 18.99
N LEU A 302 2.42 -9.82 20.12
CA LEU A 302 2.45 -11.28 20.16
C LEU A 302 1.23 -11.91 19.47
N ALA A 303 0.04 -11.36 19.70
CA ALA A 303 -1.17 -11.82 19.02
C ALA A 303 -1.06 -11.67 17.49
N THR A 304 -0.53 -10.55 17.01
CA THR A 304 -0.36 -10.32 15.57
C THR A 304 0.62 -11.29 14.94
N ILE A 305 1.80 -11.52 15.55
CA ILE A 305 2.78 -12.47 14.99
C ILE A 305 2.24 -13.90 15.05
N SER A 306 1.47 -14.25 16.08
CA SER A 306 0.91 -15.59 16.25
C SER A 306 -0.01 -16.00 15.09
N ASN A 307 -0.60 -15.04 14.36
CA ASN A 307 -1.37 -15.31 13.15
C ASN A 307 -0.54 -16.04 12.08
N LEU A 308 0.79 -15.80 12.01
CA LEU A 308 1.67 -16.53 11.08
C LEU A 308 1.59 -18.05 11.26
N PHE A 309 1.18 -18.52 12.44
CA PHE A 309 1.16 -19.92 12.83
C PHE A 309 -0.23 -20.55 12.73
N THR A 310 -1.26 -19.80 12.29
CA THR A 310 -2.63 -20.32 12.13
C THR A 310 -2.93 -20.76 10.70
N ASP A 311 -3.90 -21.65 10.56
CA ASP A 311 -4.28 -22.24 9.27
C ASP A 311 -5.15 -21.31 8.42
N ASP A 312 -5.86 -20.39 9.05
CA ASP A 312 -6.83 -19.46 8.45
C ASP A 312 -6.22 -18.10 8.07
N TYR A 313 -4.92 -17.93 8.29
CA TYR A 313 -4.23 -16.68 8.04
C TYR A 313 -3.41 -16.73 6.74
N ASP A 314 -3.62 -15.74 5.88
CA ASP A 314 -2.79 -15.45 4.72
C ASP A 314 -2.22 -14.04 4.88
N TYR A 315 -0.89 -13.94 4.82
CA TYR A 315 -0.21 -12.66 4.99
C TYR A 315 -0.66 -11.63 3.95
N GLN A 316 -0.94 -10.41 4.41
CA GLN A 316 -1.17 -9.25 3.57
C GLN A 316 -0.14 -8.17 3.87
N ILE A 317 0.41 -7.54 2.83
CA ILE A 317 1.33 -6.40 3.00
C ILE A 317 0.64 -5.35 3.87
N SER A 318 1.30 -4.92 4.95
CA SER A 318 0.76 -3.94 5.91
C SER A 318 -0.38 -4.44 6.79
N ASP A 319 -0.43 -5.75 7.07
CA ASP A 319 -1.32 -6.34 8.08
C ASP A 319 -0.78 -6.23 9.52
N GLY A 320 0.48 -5.83 9.68
CA GLY A 320 1.10 -5.54 10.98
C GLY A 320 2.09 -6.59 11.47
N VAL A 321 2.22 -7.74 10.79
CA VAL A 321 3.24 -8.75 11.14
C VAL A 321 4.64 -8.17 11.02
N GLU A 322 4.94 -7.42 9.96
CA GLU A 322 6.27 -6.83 9.78
C GLU A 322 6.67 -5.90 10.94
N ALA A 323 5.75 -5.03 11.37
CA ALA A 323 5.99 -4.11 12.48
C ALA A 323 6.19 -4.86 13.79
N SER A 324 5.37 -5.89 14.01
CA SER A 324 5.41 -6.71 15.22
C SER A 324 6.72 -7.49 15.32
N VAL A 325 7.20 -8.08 14.23
CA VAL A 325 8.51 -8.78 14.18
C VAL A 325 9.66 -7.83 14.55
N HIS A 326 9.59 -6.56 14.15
CA HIS A 326 10.57 -5.55 14.55
C HIS A 326 10.55 -5.26 16.06
N ALA A 327 9.37 -5.27 16.69
CA ALA A 327 9.21 -4.98 18.11
C ALA A 327 9.72 -6.09 19.05
N ILE A 328 9.86 -7.34 18.57
CA ILE A 328 10.35 -8.47 19.38
C ILE A 328 11.72 -8.19 20.01
N SER A 329 12.60 -7.50 19.29
CA SER A 329 13.94 -7.13 19.80
C SER A 329 13.89 -6.31 21.09
N VAL A 330 12.90 -5.43 21.24
CA VAL A 330 12.68 -4.67 22.47
C VAL A 330 12.10 -5.54 23.57
N LEU A 331 11.15 -6.43 23.22
CA LEU A 331 10.52 -7.33 24.18
C LEU A 331 11.53 -8.27 24.85
N VAL A 332 12.50 -8.78 24.10
CA VAL A 332 13.63 -9.57 24.64
C VAL A 332 14.36 -8.83 25.77
N ASN A 333 14.55 -7.52 25.62
CA ASN A 333 15.27 -6.72 26.61
C ASN A 333 14.38 -6.30 27.80
N GLU A 334 13.09 -6.07 27.56
CA GLU A 334 12.14 -5.64 28.60
C GLU A 334 11.59 -6.80 29.45
N TYR A 335 11.50 -8.00 28.88
CA TYR A 335 10.96 -9.21 29.50
C TYR A 335 11.94 -10.39 29.34
N PRO A 336 13.13 -10.32 29.97
CA PRO A 336 14.16 -11.34 29.80
C PRO A 336 13.70 -12.75 30.24
N GLU A 337 12.74 -12.84 31.15
CA GLU A 337 12.13 -14.10 31.60
C GLU A 337 11.32 -14.83 30.52
N GLU A 338 10.90 -14.13 29.46
CA GLU A 338 10.15 -14.67 28.32
C GLU A 338 11.03 -14.82 27.06
N THR A 339 12.35 -14.68 27.19
CA THR A 339 13.30 -14.67 26.06
C THR A 339 13.18 -15.92 25.18
N GLU A 340 12.97 -17.09 25.79
CA GLU A 340 12.82 -18.36 25.08
C GLU A 340 11.65 -18.33 24.10
N ASP A 341 10.51 -17.78 24.51
CA ASP A 341 9.30 -17.66 23.68
C ASP A 341 9.55 -16.72 22.50
N TYR A 342 10.24 -15.60 22.74
CA TYR A 342 10.59 -14.66 21.67
C TYR A 342 11.55 -15.24 20.65
N VAL A 343 12.55 -16.02 21.10
CA VAL A 343 13.46 -16.74 20.19
C VAL A 343 12.68 -17.77 19.39
N SER A 344 11.79 -18.54 20.04
CA SER A 344 10.93 -19.51 19.35
C SER A 344 10.11 -18.86 18.25
N ILE A 345 9.43 -17.74 18.55
CA ILE A 345 8.65 -16.97 17.57
C ILE A 345 9.51 -16.52 16.38
N MET A 346 10.70 -15.96 16.64
CA MET A 346 11.61 -15.49 15.58
C MET A 346 12.11 -16.65 14.70
N VAL A 347 12.44 -17.79 15.31
CA VAL A 347 12.90 -18.98 14.57
C VAL A 347 11.77 -19.57 13.73
N LEU A 348 10.55 -19.70 14.28
CA LEU A 348 9.40 -20.18 13.53
C LEU A 348 9.04 -19.23 12.37
N ALA A 349 9.13 -17.91 12.57
CA ALA A 349 8.95 -16.92 11.51
C ALA A 349 10.06 -17.00 10.43
N LEU A 350 11.30 -17.36 10.79
CA LEU A 350 12.37 -17.62 9.82
C LEU A 350 12.13 -18.85 8.95
N LEU A 351 11.37 -19.84 9.44
CA LEU A 351 11.00 -21.03 8.67
C LEU A 351 9.96 -20.74 7.58
N ASP A 352 9.23 -19.62 7.70
CA ASP A 352 8.25 -19.17 6.70
C ASP A 352 8.94 -18.40 5.57
N GLU A 353 9.24 -19.12 4.48
CA GLU A 353 9.87 -18.58 3.28
C GLU A 353 8.83 -18.11 2.24
N THR A 354 7.58 -17.90 2.63
CA THR A 354 6.50 -17.48 1.73
C THR A 354 6.86 -16.15 1.04
N PRO A 355 6.83 -16.08 -0.30
CA PRO A 355 7.17 -14.87 -1.03
C PRO A 355 6.05 -13.82 -0.96
N ILE A 356 6.44 -12.58 -0.71
CA ILE A 356 5.60 -11.39 -0.68
C ILE A 356 5.81 -10.64 -2.00
N GLY A 357 5.32 -11.23 -3.08
CA GLY A 357 5.58 -10.75 -4.44
C GLY A 357 7.07 -10.84 -4.82
N GLN A 358 7.57 -9.84 -5.53
CA GLN A 358 8.99 -9.73 -5.95
C GLN A 358 9.84 -8.91 -4.97
N TYR A 359 9.30 -8.60 -3.77
CA TYR A 359 9.91 -7.67 -2.83
C TYR A 359 10.69 -8.40 -1.71
N LYS A 360 10.01 -9.25 -0.94
CA LYS A 360 10.54 -9.90 0.28
C LYS A 360 9.91 -11.26 0.49
N ARG A 361 10.42 -12.01 1.46
CA ARG A 361 9.79 -13.16 2.11
C ARG A 361 9.43 -12.80 3.56
N ILE A 362 8.57 -13.60 4.19
CA ILE A 362 8.24 -13.42 5.62
C ILE A 362 9.49 -13.48 6.50
N CYS A 363 10.36 -14.47 6.26
CA CYS A 363 11.62 -14.62 7.00
C CYS A 363 12.55 -13.38 6.90
N ASP A 364 12.46 -12.58 5.83
CA ASP A 364 13.29 -11.39 5.65
C ASP A 364 12.96 -10.30 6.70
N TYR A 365 11.74 -10.27 7.26
CA TYR A 365 11.41 -9.34 8.35
C TYR A 365 12.17 -9.67 9.64
N VAL A 366 12.42 -10.94 9.92
CA VAL A 366 13.22 -11.35 11.09
C VAL A 366 14.68 -10.96 10.89
N ILE A 367 15.23 -11.22 9.69
CA ILE A 367 16.59 -10.81 9.31
C ILE A 367 16.75 -9.30 9.49
N GLU A 368 15.81 -8.50 8.96
CA GLU A 368 15.85 -7.04 9.11
C GLU A 368 15.71 -6.60 10.56
N SER A 369 14.87 -7.26 11.35
CA SER A 369 14.69 -6.96 12.78
C SER A 369 15.99 -7.13 13.55
N ILE A 370 16.70 -8.23 13.34
CA ILE A 370 17.99 -8.53 13.99
C ILE A 370 19.03 -7.44 13.66
N HIS A 371 19.15 -7.05 12.40
CA HIS A 371 20.14 -6.05 11.98
C HIS A 371 19.76 -4.63 12.41
N LYS A 372 18.51 -4.20 12.19
CA LYS A 372 18.07 -2.83 12.52
C LYS A 372 18.08 -2.57 14.03
N SER A 373 17.74 -3.57 14.83
CA SER A 373 17.82 -3.47 16.30
C SER A 373 19.24 -3.61 16.84
N LYS A 374 20.23 -3.98 16.00
CA LYS A 374 21.59 -4.33 16.41
C LYS A 374 21.61 -5.43 17.47
N LEU A 375 20.78 -6.46 17.30
CA LEU A 375 20.61 -7.52 18.30
C LEU A 375 21.92 -8.26 18.60
N TRP A 376 22.80 -8.42 17.61
CA TRP A 376 24.14 -9.00 17.81
C TRP A 376 25.02 -8.18 18.77
N GLU A 377 24.86 -6.86 18.82
CA GLU A 377 25.58 -5.98 19.75
C GLU A 377 24.90 -5.95 21.13
N GLN A 378 23.56 -5.84 21.14
CA GLN A 378 22.78 -5.64 22.36
C GLN A 378 22.58 -6.94 23.16
N ASN A 379 22.33 -8.05 22.48
CA ASN A 379 22.05 -9.34 23.09
C ASN A 379 22.58 -10.51 22.22
N PRO A 380 23.92 -10.70 22.18
CA PRO A 380 24.56 -11.70 21.33
C PRO A 380 24.13 -13.14 21.64
N LYS A 381 23.74 -13.43 22.90
CA LYS A 381 23.23 -14.76 23.28
C LYS A 381 21.94 -15.06 22.53
N VAL A 382 20.99 -14.12 22.51
CA VAL A 382 19.71 -14.27 21.82
C VAL A 382 19.90 -14.36 20.31
N ALA A 383 20.71 -13.49 19.71
CA ALA A 383 21.00 -13.54 18.27
C ALA A 383 21.60 -14.90 17.86
N ARG A 384 22.51 -15.44 18.69
CA ARG A 384 23.09 -16.77 18.51
C ARG A 384 22.06 -17.90 18.66
N SER A 385 21.18 -17.82 19.66
CA SER A 385 20.09 -18.78 19.85
C SER A 385 19.13 -18.81 18.64
N ILE A 386 18.83 -17.65 18.05
CA ILE A 386 18.03 -17.58 16.81
C ILE A 386 18.77 -18.26 15.64
N LEU A 387 20.05 -17.91 15.43
CA LEU A 387 20.87 -18.47 14.34
C LEU A 387 20.95 -20.01 14.42
N PHE A 388 21.32 -20.53 15.60
CA PHE A 388 21.49 -21.97 15.78
C PHE A 388 20.15 -22.71 15.88
N GLY A 389 19.13 -22.07 16.46
CA GLY A 389 17.76 -22.58 16.47
C GLY A 389 17.23 -22.81 15.07
N TYR A 390 17.41 -21.83 14.17
CA TYR A 390 17.06 -21.97 12.76
C TYR A 390 17.81 -23.12 12.10
N ALA A 391 19.14 -23.17 12.24
CA ALA A 391 19.96 -24.21 11.62
C ALA A 391 19.54 -25.63 12.06
N LYS A 392 19.21 -25.83 13.35
CA LYS A 392 18.78 -27.15 13.86
C LYS A 392 17.36 -27.52 13.47
N LEU A 393 16.43 -26.56 13.46
CA LEU A 393 15.01 -26.86 13.22
C LEU A 393 14.68 -26.93 11.72
N LYS A 394 15.39 -26.21 10.85
CA LYS A 394 15.10 -26.14 9.42
C LYS A 394 15.07 -27.52 8.72
N PRO A 395 16.05 -28.43 8.91
CA PRO A 395 15.99 -29.77 8.31
C PRO A 395 14.77 -30.58 8.78
N ILE A 396 14.44 -30.49 10.07
CA ILE A 396 13.32 -31.21 10.68
C ILE A 396 12.00 -30.68 10.10
N TYR A 397 11.84 -29.37 10.07
CA TYR A 397 10.68 -28.69 9.49
C TYR A 397 10.49 -29.09 8.02
N LYS A 398 11.56 -29.06 7.22
CA LYS A 398 11.51 -29.46 5.80
C LYS A 398 11.05 -30.91 5.63
N ASN A 399 11.54 -31.82 6.46
CA ASN A 399 11.13 -33.23 6.43
C ASN A 399 9.64 -33.40 6.78
N ILE A 400 9.15 -32.73 7.84
CA ILE A 400 7.73 -32.76 8.20
C ILE A 400 6.86 -32.26 7.04
N VAL A 401 7.23 -31.13 6.44
CA VAL A 401 6.50 -30.56 5.29
C VAL A 401 6.52 -31.51 4.10
N ALA A 402 7.66 -32.15 3.80
CA ALA A 402 7.78 -33.11 2.71
C ALA A 402 6.91 -34.36 2.92
N GLU A 403 6.89 -34.92 4.14
CA GLU A 403 6.03 -36.08 4.45
C GLU A 403 4.54 -35.71 4.37
N LYS A 404 4.13 -34.59 4.98
CA LYS A 404 2.73 -34.11 4.86
C LYS A 404 2.33 -33.81 3.43
N ARG A 405 3.26 -33.30 2.61
CA ARG A 405 3.03 -33.07 1.17
C ARG A 405 2.78 -34.37 0.41
N LYS A 406 3.47 -35.46 0.75
CA LYS A 406 3.23 -36.79 0.17
C LYS A 406 1.85 -37.33 0.53
N GLU A 407 1.39 -37.08 1.76
CA GLU A 407 0.07 -37.52 2.24
C GLU A 407 -1.08 -36.75 1.58
N ILE A 408 -0.98 -35.42 1.50
CA ILE A 408 -2.06 -34.53 1.06
C ILE A 408 -2.06 -34.34 -0.47
N GLY A 409 -0.89 -34.39 -1.11
CA GLY A 409 -0.72 -34.03 -2.51
C GLY A 409 -0.91 -32.53 -2.76
N TRP A 410 -1.88 -32.17 -3.62
CA TRP A 410 -2.20 -30.79 -3.95
C TRP A 410 -3.17 -30.19 -2.93
N GLY A 411 -2.71 -29.18 -2.16
CA GLY A 411 -3.53 -28.50 -1.15
C GLY A 411 -2.70 -27.69 -0.16
N ARG A 412 -3.39 -26.90 0.69
CA ARG A 412 -2.74 -26.18 1.79
C ARG A 412 -2.38 -27.19 2.89
N ILE A 413 -1.12 -27.17 3.35
CA ILE A 413 -0.73 -27.93 4.53
C ILE A 413 -1.06 -27.09 5.76
N SER A 414 -1.72 -27.69 6.74
CA SER A 414 -2.00 -27.05 8.03
C SER A 414 -0.68 -26.68 8.72
N LYS A 415 -0.49 -25.39 8.98
CA LYS A 415 0.63 -24.84 9.75
C LYS A 415 0.58 -25.38 11.18
N LYS A 416 -0.60 -25.41 11.79
CA LYS A 416 -0.80 -25.99 13.12
C LYS A 416 -0.33 -27.44 13.18
N SER A 417 -0.72 -28.24 12.18
CA SER A 417 -0.31 -29.64 12.11
C SER A 417 1.19 -29.83 11.93
N ILE A 418 1.88 -28.91 11.23
CA ILE A 418 3.35 -28.94 11.12
C ILE A 418 4.00 -28.67 12.48
N LEU A 419 3.51 -27.66 13.20
CA LEU A 419 4.05 -27.28 14.52
C LEU A 419 3.81 -28.38 15.57
N GLU A 420 2.62 -29.00 15.58
CA GLU A 420 2.33 -30.15 16.46
C GLU A 420 3.28 -31.33 16.22
N GLU A 421 3.64 -31.62 14.96
CA GLU A 421 4.63 -32.66 14.66
C GLU A 421 6.05 -32.24 15.04
N LEU A 422 6.39 -30.96 14.90
CA LEU A 422 7.69 -30.44 15.33
C LEU A 422 7.87 -30.60 16.84
N GLU A 423 6.85 -30.25 17.64
CA GLU A 423 6.83 -30.46 19.09
C GLU A 423 6.94 -31.94 19.46
N LYS A 424 6.30 -32.86 18.74
CA LYS A 424 6.42 -34.31 18.99
C LYS A 424 7.82 -34.85 18.74
N ILE A 425 8.49 -34.39 17.69
CA ILE A 425 9.86 -34.83 17.36
C ILE A 425 10.89 -34.23 18.33
N LYS A 426 10.60 -33.04 18.86
CA LYS A 426 11.50 -32.25 19.70
C LYS A 426 10.78 -31.69 20.94
N PRO A 427 10.27 -32.55 21.84
CA PRO A 427 9.45 -32.12 22.97
C PRO A 427 10.22 -31.30 24.02
N ASP A 428 11.53 -31.59 24.18
CA ASP A 428 12.41 -30.92 25.16
C ASP A 428 13.41 -29.96 24.50
N PHE A 429 13.10 -29.47 23.30
CA PHE A 429 14.02 -28.56 22.60
C PHE A 429 14.00 -27.18 23.24
N THR A 430 15.18 -26.69 23.62
CA THR A 430 15.38 -25.37 24.19
C THR A 430 16.41 -24.58 23.40
N PHE A 431 16.15 -23.28 23.23
CA PHE A 431 17.02 -22.32 22.57
C PHE A 431 18.10 -21.75 23.50
N GLU A 432 17.94 -21.86 24.82
CA GLU A 432 18.93 -21.38 25.80
C GLU A 432 20.28 -22.11 25.74
N SER A 433 20.29 -23.39 25.32
CA SER A 433 21.43 -24.30 25.45
C SER A 433 21.87 -24.97 24.15
N ILE A 434 21.64 -24.31 23.01
CA ILE A 434 22.00 -24.88 21.70
C ILE A 434 23.52 -24.92 21.51
N SER A 435 24.08 -26.13 21.39
CA SER A 435 25.48 -26.33 20.99
C SER A 435 25.69 -25.98 19.52
N PHE A 436 26.81 -25.29 19.24
CA PHE A 436 27.28 -25.07 17.88
C PHE A 436 27.90 -26.35 17.32
N ASP A 437 27.42 -26.78 16.16
CA ASP A 437 28.08 -27.75 15.30
C ASP A 437 28.07 -27.20 13.87
N ILE A 438 29.25 -27.06 13.27
CA ILE A 438 29.38 -26.56 11.90
C ILE A 438 28.64 -27.47 10.89
N ASN A 439 28.51 -28.77 11.19
CA ASN A 439 27.81 -29.73 10.35
C ASN A 439 26.31 -29.42 10.26
N ASP A 440 25.70 -28.83 11.31
CA ASP A 440 24.30 -28.42 11.30
C ASP A 440 24.05 -27.32 10.25
N ILE A 441 25.08 -26.56 9.88
CA ILE A 441 25.01 -25.48 8.89
C ILE A 441 25.42 -25.97 7.50
N THR A 442 26.53 -26.71 7.38
CA THR A 442 27.02 -27.18 6.08
C THR A 442 26.12 -28.24 5.44
N SER A 443 25.26 -28.90 6.23
CA SER A 443 24.28 -29.88 5.73
C SER A 443 22.97 -29.25 5.23
N LEU A 444 22.77 -27.94 5.45
CA LEU A 444 21.60 -27.21 4.99
C LEU A 444 21.57 -27.13 3.46
N ASP A 445 20.38 -27.03 2.88
CA ASP A 445 20.24 -26.70 1.46
C ASP A 445 20.64 -25.25 1.17
N ILE A 446 20.75 -24.92 -0.12
CA ILE A 446 21.24 -23.62 -0.59
C ILE A 446 20.39 -22.44 -0.08
N HIS A 447 19.08 -22.62 0.07
CA HIS A 447 18.16 -21.57 0.54
C HIS A 447 18.30 -21.35 2.05
N ALA A 448 18.42 -22.43 2.81
CA ALA A 448 18.66 -22.35 4.25
C ALA A 448 20.05 -21.77 4.57
N GLN A 449 21.07 -22.13 3.80
CA GLN A 449 22.40 -21.50 3.92
C GLN A 449 22.36 -20.01 3.58
N GLU A 450 21.57 -19.59 2.61
CA GLU A 450 21.38 -18.16 2.28
C GLU A 450 20.79 -17.38 3.46
N ILE A 451 19.78 -17.91 4.15
CA ILE A 451 19.22 -17.28 5.35
C ILE A 451 20.27 -17.21 6.47
N VAL A 452 21.02 -18.29 6.70
CA VAL A 452 22.13 -18.32 7.69
C VAL A 452 23.14 -17.19 7.43
N LEU A 453 23.61 -17.04 6.19
CA LEU A 453 24.57 -15.97 5.86
C LEU A 453 23.97 -14.57 6.04
N GLN A 454 22.68 -14.39 5.78
CA GLN A 454 22.01 -13.11 6.00
C GLN A 454 21.78 -12.78 7.47
N LEU A 455 21.66 -13.75 8.36
CA LEU A 455 21.53 -13.52 9.80
C LEU A 455 22.84 -12.99 10.42
N ILE A 456 23.98 -13.30 9.82
CA ILE A 456 25.30 -12.94 10.33
C ILE A 456 25.67 -11.50 9.90
N PRO A 457 26.17 -10.63 10.80
CA PRO A 457 26.66 -9.31 10.44
C PRO A 457 27.87 -9.40 9.50
N SER A 458 27.88 -8.62 8.43
CA SER A 458 28.97 -8.64 7.44
C SER A 458 30.33 -8.24 8.02
N ASP A 459 30.34 -7.38 9.03
CA ASP A 459 31.53 -6.88 9.74
C ASP A 459 31.94 -7.74 10.93
N THR A 460 31.32 -8.93 11.09
CA THR A 460 31.57 -9.79 12.24
C THR A 460 33.05 -10.18 12.39
N LYS A 461 33.51 -10.27 13.64
CA LYS A 461 34.85 -10.77 14.03
C LYS A 461 34.78 -12.06 14.84
N ASP A 462 33.58 -12.62 15.01
CA ASP A 462 33.38 -13.86 15.76
C ASP A 462 33.94 -15.04 14.95
N LYS A 463 34.75 -15.88 15.60
CA LYS A 463 35.44 -17.01 14.94
C LYS A 463 34.47 -18.04 14.39
N ILE A 464 33.35 -18.28 15.07
CA ILE A 464 32.30 -19.21 14.64
C ILE A 464 31.67 -18.69 13.35
N HIS A 465 31.39 -17.39 13.29
CA HIS A 465 30.81 -16.79 12.09
C HIS A 465 31.77 -16.87 10.91
N ILE A 466 33.06 -16.56 11.13
CA ILE A 466 34.09 -16.69 10.10
C ILE A 466 34.18 -18.14 9.61
N GLU A 467 34.18 -19.12 10.52
CA GLU A 467 34.16 -20.55 10.18
C GLU A 467 32.94 -20.93 9.34
N ILE A 468 31.75 -20.40 9.65
CA ILE A 468 30.54 -20.60 8.85
C ILE A 468 30.75 -20.12 7.40
N TYR A 469 31.26 -18.90 7.21
CA TYR A 469 31.55 -18.40 5.87
C TYR A 469 32.59 -19.27 5.15
N GLU A 470 33.70 -19.61 5.81
CA GLU A 470 34.77 -20.43 5.22
C GLU A 470 34.29 -21.81 4.75
N LYS A 471 33.35 -22.43 5.49
CA LYS A 471 32.85 -23.78 5.19
C LYS A 471 31.66 -23.79 4.22
N SER A 472 30.77 -22.81 4.31
CA SER A 472 29.58 -22.74 3.45
C SER A 472 29.88 -22.20 2.06
N LEU A 473 30.80 -21.23 1.92
CA LEU A 473 31.07 -20.58 0.63
C LEU A 473 31.53 -21.53 -0.47
N PRO A 474 32.44 -22.50 -0.25
CA PRO A 474 32.81 -23.45 -1.31
C PRO A 474 31.63 -24.30 -1.80
N LEU A 475 30.73 -24.69 -0.89
CA LEU A 475 29.51 -25.46 -1.22
C LEU A 475 28.56 -24.63 -2.06
N LEU A 476 28.33 -23.38 -1.65
CA LEU A 476 27.48 -22.42 -2.36
C LEU A 476 28.07 -22.04 -3.72
N ALA A 477 29.37 -21.81 -3.84
CA ALA A 477 30.01 -21.35 -5.07
C ALA A 477 29.81 -22.33 -6.23
N PHE A 478 29.93 -23.64 -5.97
CA PHE A 478 29.70 -24.68 -6.98
C PHE A 478 28.27 -24.62 -7.53
N GLN A 479 27.29 -24.44 -6.64
CA GLN A 479 25.88 -24.38 -7.02
C GLN A 479 25.49 -23.03 -7.59
N LEU A 480 26.10 -21.92 -7.18
CA LEU A 480 25.73 -20.58 -7.62
C LEU A 480 26.38 -20.20 -8.94
N LEU A 481 27.55 -20.75 -9.30
CA LEU A 481 28.29 -20.38 -10.51
C LEU A 481 27.98 -21.28 -11.72
N LYS A 482 27.16 -22.32 -11.54
CA LYS A 482 26.72 -23.19 -12.63
C LYS A 482 25.93 -22.39 -13.70
N ASP A 483 26.10 -22.71 -14.98
CA ASP A 483 25.42 -21.99 -16.07
C ASP A 483 23.92 -22.22 -15.94
N ARG A 484 23.10 -21.16 -16.00
CA ARG A 484 21.63 -21.23 -15.91
C ARG A 484 21.04 -22.26 -16.90
N ARG A 485 21.65 -22.45 -18.06
CA ARG A 485 21.20 -23.41 -19.09
C ARG A 485 21.46 -24.87 -18.70
N SER A 486 22.43 -25.13 -17.83
CA SER A 486 22.81 -26.47 -17.37
C SER A 486 21.97 -26.98 -16.19
N TYR A 487 20.98 -26.21 -15.76
CA TYR A 487 20.02 -26.59 -14.72
C TYR A 487 18.76 -27.26 -15.28
N ILE A 488 18.49 -27.12 -16.59
CA ILE A 488 17.32 -27.72 -17.23
C ILE A 488 17.44 -29.26 -17.28
N ASP A 489 18.66 -29.79 -17.25
CA ASP A 489 18.97 -31.21 -17.46
C ASP A 489 19.25 -32.01 -16.16
N ASP A 490 19.29 -31.37 -14.99
CA ASP A 490 19.49 -32.07 -13.71
C ASP A 490 18.15 -32.22 -12.96
N ASP A 491 17.75 -33.46 -12.71
CA ASP A 491 16.60 -33.87 -11.85
C ASP A 491 16.78 -33.46 -10.36
N SER A 492 17.70 -32.55 -10.03
CA SER A 492 18.14 -32.25 -8.66
C SER A 492 17.46 -31.06 -7.97
N GLY A 493 16.36 -30.55 -8.49
CA GLY A 493 15.40 -29.77 -7.69
C GLY A 493 15.35 -28.26 -7.94
N ASP A 494 14.12 -27.80 -8.16
CA ASP A 494 13.59 -26.43 -8.00
C ASP A 494 14.51 -25.23 -8.31
N ASP A 495 14.80 -25.02 -9.59
CA ASP A 495 15.50 -23.83 -10.13
C ASP A 495 14.63 -22.59 -10.32
N SER A 496 13.43 -22.55 -9.72
CA SER A 496 12.47 -21.49 -10.00
C SER A 496 12.97 -20.09 -9.61
N ASN A 497 14.05 -19.97 -8.80
CA ASN A 497 14.53 -18.66 -8.34
C ASN A 497 16.06 -18.48 -8.11
N ILE A 498 16.93 -19.17 -8.87
CA ILE A 498 18.40 -19.06 -8.74
C ILE A 498 18.93 -17.61 -8.85
N TYR A 499 18.22 -16.74 -9.57
CA TYR A 499 18.58 -15.32 -9.71
C TYR A 499 18.51 -14.55 -8.38
N LEU A 500 17.40 -14.65 -7.64
CA LEU A 500 17.25 -13.96 -6.35
C LEU A 500 18.24 -14.50 -5.33
N LEU A 501 18.44 -15.82 -5.33
CA LEU A 501 19.42 -16.47 -4.46
C LEU A 501 20.84 -15.95 -4.68
N ARG A 502 21.26 -15.81 -5.96
CA ARG A 502 22.53 -15.17 -6.33
C ARG A 502 22.59 -13.73 -5.84
N LEU A 503 21.53 -12.95 -6.04
CA LEU A 503 21.49 -11.56 -5.62
C LEU A 503 21.72 -11.42 -4.12
N HIS A 504 21.04 -12.23 -3.30
CA HIS A 504 21.16 -12.17 -1.84
C HIS A 504 22.54 -12.62 -1.37
N ILE A 505 23.01 -13.78 -1.82
CA ILE A 505 24.31 -14.33 -1.39
C ILE A 505 25.46 -13.46 -1.87
N PHE A 506 25.50 -13.06 -3.15
CA PHE A 506 26.61 -12.26 -3.66
C PHE A 506 26.64 -10.86 -3.05
N LYS A 507 25.49 -10.25 -2.79
CA LYS A 507 25.42 -8.96 -2.08
C LYS A 507 25.98 -9.08 -0.66
N ASN A 508 25.51 -10.08 0.11
CA ASN A 508 26.00 -10.32 1.46
C ASN A 508 27.51 -10.61 1.47
N PHE A 509 27.97 -11.48 0.59
CA PHE A 509 29.38 -11.86 0.49
C PHE A 509 30.28 -10.69 0.07
N ALA A 510 29.82 -9.83 -0.84
CA ALA A 510 30.56 -8.63 -1.22
C ALA A 510 30.76 -7.71 -0.01
N TYR A 511 29.71 -7.44 0.79
CA TYR A 511 29.84 -6.67 2.02
C TYR A 511 30.77 -7.34 3.02
N PHE A 512 30.64 -8.66 3.20
CA PHE A 512 31.52 -9.43 4.09
C PHE A 512 32.99 -9.27 3.71
N ILE A 513 33.36 -9.47 2.44
CA ILE A 513 34.77 -9.35 1.98
C ILE A 513 35.28 -7.91 2.15
N LEU A 514 34.47 -6.91 1.79
CA LEU A 514 34.88 -5.50 1.88
C LEU A 514 35.17 -5.04 3.31
N GLN A 515 34.69 -5.77 4.32
CA GLN A 515 34.91 -5.52 5.74
C GLN A 515 36.03 -6.42 6.33
N ARG A 516 36.78 -7.15 5.49
CA ARG A 516 37.96 -7.93 5.92
C ARG A 516 39.22 -7.08 5.71
N GLU A 517 39.85 -6.71 6.82
CA GLU A 517 41.23 -6.21 6.88
C GLU A 517 42.20 -7.34 7.26
#